data_AF-A0A1G0BXM7-F1
#
_entry.id   AF-A0A1G0BXM7-F1
#
_cell.length_a   1.000
_cell.length_b   1.000
_cell.length_c   1.000
_cell.angle_alpha   90.00
_cell.angle_beta   90.00
_cell.angle_gamma   90.00
#
_symmetry.space_group_name_H-M   'P 1'
#
loop_
_entity.id
_entity.type
_entity.pdbx_description
1 polymer ?
#
loop_
_entity_poly.entity_id
_entity_poly.type
_entity_poly.pdbx_seq_one_letter_code
_entity_poly.pdbx_strand_id
1 'polypeptide(L)' 'MPHKHDIVWRSPTGDVIACIEKNKVMQENIAEIRQVCQDALEDAVLMGCDEQQFRAVLAELVASLESSFPPQD' A
#
# COMPACT_ATOMS: atom_id res chain seq x y z
N MET A 1 13.60 8.79 19.86
CA MET A 1 13.44 8.07 18.58
C MET A 1 12.13 8.56 17.99
N PRO A 2 12.10 9.27 16.86
CA PRO A 2 10.85 9.83 16.36
C PRO A 2 9.97 8.67 15.90
N HIS A 3 8.76 8.59 16.43
CA HIS A 3 7.77 7.58 16.07
C HIS A 3 7.52 7.68 14.56
N LYS A 4 7.88 6.61 13.84
CA LYS A 4 7.52 6.35 12.45
C LYS A 4 6.02 6.66 12.32
N HIS A 5 5.62 7.50 11.36
CA HIS A 5 4.23 7.87 11.18
C HIS A 5 3.41 6.60 10.90
N ASP A 6 2.78 6.05 11.92
CA ASP A 6 1.91 4.90 11.80
C ASP A 6 0.65 5.33 11.03
N ILE A 7 0.34 4.60 9.96
CA ILE A 7 -0.85 4.85 9.15
C ILE A 7 -2.07 4.63 10.06
N VAL A 8 -2.89 5.66 10.22
CA VAL A 8 -4.17 5.56 10.96
C VAL A 8 -5.23 5.01 10.01
N TRP A 9 -5.54 3.73 10.16
CA TRP A 9 -6.61 3.09 9.39
C TRP A 9 -7.98 3.48 9.92
N ARG A 10 -8.95 3.65 9.01
CA ARG A 10 -10.33 4.06 9.32
C ARG A 10 -11.34 3.12 8.68
N SER A 11 -12.48 2.95 9.34
CA SER A 11 -13.67 2.30 8.77
C SER A 11 -14.30 3.16 7.67
N PRO A 12 -15.24 2.61 6.89
CA PRO A 12 -16.05 3.39 5.94
C PRO A 12 -16.84 4.53 6.61
N THR A 13 -17.20 4.40 7.89
CA THR A 13 -17.85 5.46 8.69
C THR A 13 -16.88 6.56 9.16
N GLY A 14 -15.57 6.37 8.99
CA GLY A 14 -14.52 7.31 9.38
C GLY A 14 -13.92 7.06 10.77
N ASP A 15 -14.45 6.10 11.51
CA ASP A 15 -13.97 5.71 12.84
C ASP A 15 -12.57 5.09 12.75
N VAL A 16 -11.73 5.35 13.75
CA VAL A 16 -10.38 4.78 13.79
C VAL A 16 -10.44 3.30 14.08
N ILE A 17 -9.75 2.48 13.28
CA ILE A 17 -9.56 1.07 13.57
C ILE A 17 -8.57 0.96 14.75
N ALA A 18 -9.08 0.79 15.96
CA ALA A 18 -8.26 0.74 17.19
C ALA A 18 -7.71 -0.67 17.54
N CYS A 19 -8.19 -1.72 16.87
CA CYS A 19 -7.75 -3.10 17.11
C CYS A 19 -6.27 -3.27 16.72
N ILE A 20 -5.45 -3.68 17.68
CA ILE A 20 -3.99 -3.80 17.51
C ILE A 20 -3.66 -4.85 16.45
N GLU A 21 -4.34 -6.00 16.48
CA GLU A 21 -4.12 -7.10 15.55
C GLU A 21 -4.44 -6.68 14.10
N LYS A 22 -5.54 -5.95 13.88
CA LYS A 22 -5.87 -5.41 12.55
C LYS A 22 -4.79 -4.44 12.06
N ASN A 23 -4.33 -3.53 12.91
CA ASN A 23 -3.26 -2.59 12.55
C ASN A 23 -1.96 -3.30 12.22
N LYS A 24 -1.59 -4.34 12.99
CA LYS A 24 -0.40 -5.15 12.74
C LYS A 24 -0.46 -5.80 11.36
N VAL A 25 -1.57 -6.46 11.02
CA VAL A 25 -1.76 -7.08 9.70
C VAL A 25 -1.64 -6.04 8.59
N MET A 26 -2.24 -4.85 8.75
CA MET A 26 -2.14 -3.80 7.75
C MET A 26 -0.72 -3.24 7.60
N GLN A 27 0.05 -3.16 8.69
CA GLN A 27 1.47 -2.78 8.65
C GLN A 27 2.31 -3.82 7.90
N GLU A 28 2.08 -5.11 8.15
CA GLU A 28 2.73 -6.23 7.44
C GLU A 28 2.40 -6.17 5.94
N ASN A 29 1.12 -6.02 5.59
CA ASN A 29 0.69 -5.88 4.19
C ASN A 29 1.39 -4.71 3.47
N ILE A 30 1.46 -3.53 4.09
CA ILE A 30 2.12 -2.36 3.47
C ILE A 30 3.63 -2.57 3.34
N ALA A 31 4.26 -3.28 4.28
CA ALA A 31 5.66 -3.62 4.17
C ALA A 31 5.93 -4.58 3.00
N GLU A 32 5.09 -5.60 2.84
CA GLU A 32 5.18 -6.56 1.73
C GLU A 32 4.94 -5.90 0.37
N ILE A 33 3.87 -5.10 0.24
CA ILE A 33 3.58 -4.37 -1.01
C ILE A 33 4.75 -3.45 -1.37
N ARG A 34 5.32 -2.74 -0.39
CA ARG A 34 6.49 -1.88 -0.62
C ARG A 34 7.66 -2.68 -1.17
N GLN A 35 7.96 -3.83 -0.59
CA GLN A 35 9.08 -4.66 -1.04
C GLN A 35 8.87 -5.14 -2.47
N VAL A 36 7.69 -5.69 -2.77
CA VAL A 36 7.35 -6.17 -4.13
C VAL A 36 7.40 -5.04 -5.16
N CYS A 37 6.84 -3.87 -4.85
CA CYS A 37 6.89 -2.72 -5.75
C CYS A 37 8.31 -2.17 -5.95
N GLN A 38 9.15 -2.24 -4.92
CA GLN A 38 10.55 -1.82 -5.00
C GLN A 38 11.36 -2.76 -5.89
N ASP A 39 11.24 -4.07 -5.68
CA ASP A 39 11.91 -5.09 -6.50
C ASP A 39 11.50 -4.95 -7.97
N ALA A 40 10.19 -4.80 -8.24
CA ALA A 40 9.67 -4.61 -9.59
C ALA A 40 10.16 -3.30 -10.26
N LEU A 41 10.32 -2.23 -9.48
CA LEU A 41 10.89 -0.97 -9.98
C LEU A 41 12.36 -1.13 -10.33
N GLU A 42 13.14 -1.80 -9.48
CA GLU A 42 14.56 -2.06 -9.72
C GLU A 42 14.78 -2.91 -10.97
N ASP A 43 13.95 -3.94 -11.17
CA ASP A 43 13.96 -4.75 -12.39
C ASP A 43 13.64 -3.89 -13.63
N ALA A 44 12.62 -3.03 -13.57
CA ALA A 44 12.27 -2.15 -14.68
C ALA A 44 13.41 -1.19 -15.05
N VAL A 45 14.05 -0.58 -14.05
CA VAL A 45 15.19 0.31 -14.25
C VAL A 45 16.38 -0.46 -14.82
N LEU A 46 16.66 -1.67 -14.32
CA LEU A 46 17.73 -2.54 -14.82
C LEU A 46 17.51 -2.94 -16.30
N MET A 47 16.25 -3.10 -16.70
CA MET A 47 15.85 -3.37 -18.09
C MET A 47 15.83 -2.13 -18.99
N GLY A 48 16.16 -0.96 -18.45
CA GLY A 48 16.25 0.30 -19.20
C GLY A 48 14.92 1.05 -19.36
N CYS A 49 13.90 0.73 -18.57
CA CYS A 49 12.66 1.50 -18.53
C CYS A 49 12.85 2.84 -17.81
N ASP A 50 12.00 3.82 -18.15
CA ASP A 50 11.93 5.09 -17.42
C ASP A 50 11.30 4.90 -16.03
N GLU A 51 12.01 5.34 -14.99
CA GLU A 51 11.59 5.18 -13.60
C GLU A 51 10.25 5.89 -13.32
N GLN A 52 10.07 7.10 -13.86
CA GLN A 52 8.87 7.91 -13.64
C GLN A 52 7.65 7.27 -14.32
N GLN A 53 7.83 6.76 -15.53
CA GLN A 53 6.80 6.02 -16.24
C GLN A 53 6.38 4.77 -15.46
N PHE A 54 7.32 3.99 -14.94
CA PHE A 54 6.99 2.80 -14.14
C PHE A 54 6.22 3.15 -12.87
N ARG A 55 6.62 4.21 -12.17
CA ARG A 55 5.89 4.72 -11.00
C ARG A 55 4.46 5.15 -11.35
N ALA A 56 4.25 5.76 -12.51
CA ALA A 56 2.90 6.12 -12.98
C ALA A 56 2.04 4.88 -13.25
N VAL A 57 2.60 3.86 -13.90
CA VAL A 57 1.91 2.57 -14.13
C VAL A 57 1.54 1.90 -12.81
N LEU A 58 2.44 1.88 -11.81
CA LEU A 58 2.12 1.36 -10.48
C LEU A 58 0.98 2.13 -9.80
N ALA A 59 0.96 3.46 -9.92
CA ALA A 59 -0.10 4.28 -9.35
C ALA A 59 -1.47 4.01 -10.01
N GLU A 60 -1.50 3.88 -11.34
CA GLU A 60 -2.69 3.53 -12.10
C GLU A 60 -3.19 2.11 -11.74
N LEU A 61 -2.27 1.15 -11.60
CA LEU A 61 -2.59 -0.21 -11.16
C LEU A 61 -3.30 -0.18 -9.80
N VAL A 62 -2.72 0.49 -8.79
CA VAL A 62 -3.32 0.60 -7.45
C VAL A 62 -4.68 1.31 -7.50
N ALA A 63 -4.83 2.34 -8.33
CA ALA A 63 -6.08 3.08 -8.48
C ALA A 63 -7.20 2.23 -9.13
N SER A 64 -6.84 1.21 -9.92
CA SER A 64 -7.79 0.31 -10.58
C SER A 64 -8.20 -0.90 -9.75
N LEU A 65 -7.62 -1.10 -8.56
CA LEU A 65 -7.97 -2.23 -7.69
C LEU A 65 -9.40 -2.09 -7.15
N GLU A 66 -10.16 -3.17 -7.21
CA GLU A 66 -11.53 -3.24 -6.70
C GLU A 66 -11.63 -4.21 -5.52
N SER A 67 -12.42 -3.85 -4.51
CA SER A 67 -12.75 -4.75 -3.41
C SER A 67 -13.94 -5.62 -3.77
N SER A 68 -13.80 -6.94 -3.63
CA SER A 68 -14.93 -7.88 -3.75
C SER A 68 -15.82 -7.93 -2.50
N PHE A 69 -15.41 -7.27 -1.41
CA PHE A 69 -16.19 -7.19 -0.17
C PHE A 69 -16.99 -5.90 -0.10
N PRO A 70 -18.24 -5.94 0.38
CA PRO A 70 -19.01 -4.74 0.63
C PRO A 70 -18.36 -3.90 1.75
N PRO A 71 -18.63 -2.58 1.81
CA PRO A 71 -18.28 -1.77 2.96
C PRO A 71 -18.84 -2.42 4.24
N GLN A 72 -17.99 -2.58 5.25
CA GLN A 72 -18.40 -3.06 6.56
C GLN A 72 -18.76 -1.85 7.44
N ASP A 73 -19.90 -1.90 8.11
CA ASP A 73 -20.33 -0.91 9.10
C ASP A 73 -19.45 -0.96 10.37
#